data_AF-A0AAU4DX40-F1
#
_entry.id   AF-A0AAU4DX40-F1
#
_cell.length_a   1.000
_cell.length_b   1.000
_cell.length_c   1.000
_cell.angle_alpha   90.00
_cell.angle_beta   90.00
_cell.angle_gamma   90.00
#
_symmetry.space_group_name_H-M   'P 1'
#
loop_
_entity.id
_entity.type
_entity.pdbx_description
1 polymer ?
#
loop_
_entity_poly.entity_id
_entity_poly.type
_entity_poly.pdbx_seq_one_letter_code
_entity_poly.pdbx_strand_id
1 'polypeptide(L)'
;MTVHHPHGPQGQHPAVWVTQAYPAVLQSALNRHGGIPAAVRELVLQELHHRTPGELRERIERRFYARFSNLSGTGIAERADDIAYDLAAPPECRDPRCEDGWHLDADHGCPLCRQRRIDIQLVPAVRPPATPEHQEEMAHLVRQQIRTARSTARHVHPSRRSTGADGG
;
A
#
# COMPACT_ATOMS: atom_id res chain seq x y z
N MET A 1 24.14 1.90 -33.59
CA MET A 1 22.75 1.45 -33.75
C MET A 1 21.89 2.32 -32.85
N THR A 2 21.32 3.38 -33.41
CA THR A 2 20.51 4.36 -32.70
C THR A 2 19.08 3.83 -32.62
N VAL A 3 18.62 3.49 -31.43
CA VAL A 3 17.25 3.01 -31.20
C VAL A 3 16.32 4.21 -31.32
N HIS A 4 15.66 4.35 -32.46
CA HIS A 4 14.54 5.27 -32.64
C HIS A 4 13.37 4.80 -31.76
N HIS A 5 13.18 5.44 -30.61
CA HIS A 5 11.97 5.26 -29.82
C HIS A 5 10.85 6.11 -30.44
N PRO A 6 9.66 5.52 -30.72
CA PRO A 6 8.56 6.27 -31.28
C PRO A 6 8.03 7.25 -30.23
N HIS A 7 8.26 8.55 -30.47
CA HIS A 7 7.56 9.61 -29.77
C HIS A 7 6.07 9.49 -30.11
N GLY A 8 5.30 8.84 -29.23
CA GLY A 8 3.84 8.97 -29.17
C GLY A 8 3.42 10.42 -28.84
N PRO A 9 2.18 10.67 -28.36
CA PRO A 9 1.69 12.03 -28.01
C PRO A 9 2.38 12.66 -26.77
N GLN A 10 3.64 12.32 -26.53
CA GLN A 10 4.44 12.50 -25.33
C GLN A 10 5.07 13.90 -25.25
N GLY A 11 4.90 14.72 -26.29
CA GLY A 11 5.69 15.92 -26.51
C GLY A 11 5.27 17.18 -25.75
N GLN A 12 4.08 17.23 -25.15
CA GLN A 12 3.62 18.47 -24.48
C GLN A 12 3.48 18.33 -22.96
N HIS A 13 3.04 17.18 -22.44
CA HIS A 13 2.86 16.99 -20.98
C HIS A 13 3.12 15.53 -20.53
N PRO A 14 4.38 15.08 -20.45
CA PRO A 14 4.71 13.69 -20.11
C PRO A 14 4.18 13.27 -18.72
N ALA A 15 4.22 14.16 -17.72
CA ALA A 15 3.68 13.87 -16.39
C ALA A 15 2.17 13.63 -16.41
N VAL A 16 1.41 14.42 -17.19
CA VAL A 16 -0.04 14.24 -17.35
C VAL A 16 -0.30 12.87 -17.98
N TRP A 17 0.42 12.52 -19.04
CA TRP A 17 0.30 11.22 -19.68
C TRP A 17 0.66 10.06 -18.75
N VAL A 18 1.69 10.19 -17.88
CA VAL A 18 2.01 9.17 -16.88
C VAL A 18 0.87 9.00 -15.87
N THR A 19 0.32 10.09 -15.33
CA THR A 19 -0.78 10.01 -14.35
C THR A 19 -2.07 9.41 -14.91
N GLN A 20 -2.27 9.41 -16.23
CA GLN A 20 -3.39 8.72 -16.87
C GLN A 20 -3.28 7.19 -16.79
N ALA A 21 -2.13 6.62 -16.39
CA ALA A 21 -1.97 5.19 -16.15
C ALA A 21 -2.60 4.71 -14.82
N TYR A 22 -2.98 5.63 -13.93
CA TYR A 22 -3.73 5.22 -12.75
C TYR A 22 -5.04 4.53 -13.17
N PRO A 23 -5.43 3.41 -12.53
CA PRO A 23 -6.70 2.75 -12.85
C PRO A 23 -7.90 3.67 -12.66
N ALA A 24 -8.95 3.48 -13.47
CA ALA A 24 -10.13 4.34 -13.48
C ALA A 24 -10.81 4.50 -12.09
N VAL A 25 -10.83 3.43 -11.29
CA VAL A 25 -11.37 3.47 -9.91
C VAL A 25 -10.57 4.43 -9.02
N LEU A 26 -9.24 4.44 -9.16
CA LEU A 26 -8.36 5.32 -8.42
C LEU A 26 -8.46 6.76 -8.94
N GLN A 27 -8.45 6.96 -10.26
CA GLN A 27 -8.68 8.29 -10.85
C GLN A 27 -9.99 8.91 -10.38
N SER A 28 -11.06 8.12 -10.32
CA SER A 28 -12.35 8.57 -9.83
C SER A 28 -12.31 9.00 -8.37
N ALA A 29 -11.54 8.30 -7.52
CA ALA A 29 -11.34 8.67 -6.13
C ALA A 29 -10.52 9.96 -5.98
N LEU A 30 -9.40 10.06 -6.68
CA LEU A 30 -8.53 11.24 -6.68
C LEU A 30 -9.29 12.49 -7.16
N ASN A 31 -10.12 12.37 -8.20
CA ASN A 31 -10.95 13.49 -8.67
C ASN A 31 -11.93 14.01 -7.62
N ARG A 32 -12.45 13.14 -6.73
CA ARG A 32 -13.28 13.59 -5.59
C ARG A 32 -12.49 14.36 -4.55
N HIS A 33 -11.18 14.15 -4.47
CA HIS A 33 -10.25 14.88 -3.60
C HIS A 33 -9.68 16.15 -4.25
N GLY A 34 -10.11 16.49 -5.48
CA GLY A 34 -9.59 17.64 -6.23
C GLY A 34 -8.50 17.30 -7.26
N GLY A 35 -8.31 16.01 -7.56
CA GLY A 35 -7.40 15.51 -8.60
C GLY A 35 -6.14 14.85 -8.04
N ILE A 36 -5.12 14.70 -8.88
CA ILE A 36 -3.81 14.14 -8.46
C ILE A 36 -3.19 15.07 -7.39
N PRO A 37 -2.69 14.56 -6.26
CA PRO A 37 -2.00 15.39 -5.27
C PRO A 37 -0.75 16.07 -5.85
N ALA A 38 -0.41 17.27 -5.37
CA ALA A 38 0.77 18.01 -5.83
C ALA A 38 2.07 17.23 -5.62
N ALA A 39 2.23 16.59 -4.46
CA ALA A 39 3.38 15.75 -4.14
C ALA A 39 3.54 14.59 -5.13
N VAL A 40 2.45 13.99 -5.60
CA VAL A 40 2.49 12.92 -6.61
C VAL A 40 2.91 13.46 -7.97
N ARG A 41 2.45 14.65 -8.37
CA ARG A 41 2.90 15.29 -9.62
C ARG A 41 4.39 15.60 -9.58
N GLU A 42 4.88 16.16 -8.48
CA GLU A 42 6.30 16.46 -8.28
C GLU A 42 7.16 15.18 -8.32
N LEU A 43 6.69 14.13 -7.66
CA LEU A 43 7.32 12.81 -7.67
C LEU A 43 7.43 12.23 -9.10
N VAL A 44 6.34 12.30 -9.88
CA VAL A 44 6.35 11.87 -11.29
C VAL A 44 7.35 12.68 -12.11
N LEU A 45 7.40 14.00 -11.92
CA LEU A 45 8.37 14.85 -12.61
C LEU A 45 9.82 14.50 -12.24
N GLN A 46 10.09 14.18 -10.98
CA GLN A 46 11.40 13.73 -10.51
C GLN A 46 11.79 12.40 -11.16
N GLU A 47 10.89 11.43 -11.15
CA GLU A 47 11.15 10.11 -11.74
C GLU A 47 11.37 10.17 -13.26
N LEU A 48 10.74 11.12 -13.95
CA LEU A 48 10.95 11.36 -15.38
C LEU A 48 12.38 11.82 -15.73
N HIS A 49 13.22 12.19 -14.74
CA HIS A 49 14.65 12.40 -14.96
C HIS A 49 15.46 11.09 -15.06
N HIS A 50 14.90 9.98 -14.60
CA HIS A 50 15.58 8.68 -14.52
C HIS A 50 14.90 7.58 -15.34
N ARG A 51 13.64 7.79 -15.71
CA ARG A 51 12.79 6.85 -16.41
C ARG A 51 12.11 7.50 -17.60
N THR A 52 11.85 6.70 -18.62
CA THR A 52 10.97 7.09 -19.70
C THR A 52 9.52 7.16 -19.20
N PRO A 53 8.67 8.00 -19.83
CA PRO A 53 7.25 8.02 -19.51
C PRO A 53 6.58 6.64 -19.62
N GLY A 54 7.00 5.80 -20.58
CA GLY A 54 6.48 4.44 -20.76
C GLY A 54 6.79 3.53 -19.57
N GLU A 55 8.05 3.51 -19.14
CA GLU A 55 8.48 2.71 -17.97
C GLU A 55 7.72 3.10 -16.69
N LEU A 56 7.45 4.39 -16.47
CA LEU A 56 6.67 4.84 -15.31
C LEU A 56 5.20 4.43 -15.37
N ARG A 57 4.59 4.42 -16.55
CA ARG A 57 3.22 3.93 -16.70
C ARG A 57 3.13 2.43 -16.41
N GLU A 58 4.05 1.65 -16.98
CA GLU A 58 4.13 0.21 -16.72
C GLU A 58 4.35 -0.09 -15.24
N ARG A 59 5.17 0.70 -14.53
CA ARG A 59 5.31 0.64 -13.07
C ARG A 59 3.97 0.84 -12.37
N ILE A 60 3.27 1.94 -12.67
CA ILE A 60 1.99 2.27 -12.04
C ILE A 60 0.99 1.13 -12.24
N GLU A 61 0.83 0.64 -13.46
CA GLU A 61 -0.10 -0.43 -13.80
C GLU A 61 0.28 -1.73 -13.07
N ARG A 62 1.53 -2.18 -13.20
CA ARG A 62 2.02 -3.43 -12.60
C ARG A 62 1.93 -3.42 -11.07
N ARG A 63 2.31 -2.31 -10.42
CA ARG A 63 2.22 -2.18 -8.96
C ARG A 63 0.78 -2.19 -8.47
N PHE A 64 -0.14 -1.55 -9.22
CA PHE A 64 -1.55 -1.57 -8.84
C PHE A 64 -2.09 -3.00 -8.83
N TYR A 65 -1.84 -3.75 -9.90
CA TYR A 65 -2.30 -5.14 -9.98
C TYR A 65 -1.67 -6.03 -8.90
N ALA A 66 -0.39 -5.83 -8.59
CA ALA A 66 0.32 -6.62 -7.59
C ALA A 66 -0.12 -6.33 -6.14
N ARG A 67 -0.45 -5.08 -5.81
CA ARG A 67 -0.63 -4.62 -4.41
C ARG A 67 -2.05 -4.24 -4.04
N PHE A 68 -2.85 -3.76 -4.99
CA PHE A 68 -4.10 -3.05 -4.69
C PHE A 68 -5.33 -3.56 -5.46
N SER A 69 -5.16 -4.45 -6.45
CA SER A 69 -6.27 -5.00 -7.25
C SER A 69 -7.35 -5.72 -6.42
N ASN A 70 -6.97 -6.25 -5.25
CA ASN A 70 -7.89 -6.95 -4.35
C ASN A 70 -8.62 -6.00 -3.38
N LEU A 71 -8.33 -4.70 -3.38
CA LEU A 71 -9.04 -3.73 -2.55
C LEU A 71 -10.43 -3.46 -3.11
N SER A 72 -11.40 -3.27 -2.20
CA SER A 72 -12.72 -2.76 -2.58
C SER A 72 -12.63 -1.33 -3.09
N GLY A 73 -13.64 -0.87 -3.84
CA GLY A 73 -13.70 0.53 -4.29
C GLY A 73 -13.68 1.53 -3.13
N THR A 74 -14.27 1.18 -1.98
CA THR A 74 -14.20 2.00 -0.76
C THR A 74 -12.79 2.03 -0.17
N GLY A 75 -12.12 0.87 -0.09
CA GLY A 75 -10.74 0.79 0.40
C GLY A 75 -9.74 1.53 -0.49
N ILE A 76 -9.99 1.58 -1.80
CA ILE A 76 -9.23 2.42 -2.73
C ILE A 76 -9.52 3.91 -2.47
N ALA A 77 -10.79 4.28 -2.26
CA ALA A 77 -11.18 5.67 -2.04
C ALA A 77 -10.59 6.26 -0.76
N GLU A 78 -10.63 5.52 0.35
CA GLU A 78 -10.12 5.96 1.65
C GLU A 78 -8.61 6.22 1.64
N ARG A 79 -7.87 5.57 0.73
CA ARG A 79 -6.41 5.61 0.65
C ARG A 79 -5.90 6.13 -0.69
N ALA A 80 -6.73 6.86 -1.43
CA ALA A 80 -6.47 7.19 -2.83
C ALA A 80 -5.13 7.92 -3.02
N ASP A 81 -4.86 8.92 -2.19
CA ASP A 81 -3.66 9.75 -2.27
C ASP A 81 -2.39 8.93 -1.97
N ASP A 82 -2.43 8.10 -0.92
CA ASP A 82 -1.34 7.20 -0.54
C ASP A 82 -1.07 6.15 -1.62
N ILE A 83 -2.13 5.55 -2.18
CA ILE A 83 -2.01 4.58 -3.28
C ILE A 83 -1.38 5.27 -4.49
N ALA A 84 -1.82 6.47 -4.86
CA ALA A 84 -1.25 7.20 -5.99
C ALA A 84 0.26 7.46 -5.80
N TYR A 85 0.67 7.84 -4.59
CA TYR A 85 2.07 8.03 -4.22
C TYR A 85 2.86 6.70 -4.34
N ASP A 86 2.40 5.63 -3.70
CA ASP A 86 3.04 4.31 -3.68
C ASP A 86 3.28 3.73 -5.08
N LEU A 87 2.35 4.00 -6.00
CA LEU A 87 2.44 3.54 -7.38
C LEU A 87 3.50 4.29 -8.20
N ALA A 88 3.69 5.58 -7.94
CA ALA A 88 4.66 6.40 -8.66
C ALA A 88 6.07 6.38 -8.04
N ALA A 89 6.16 6.13 -6.73
CA ALA A 89 7.41 6.22 -5.97
C ALA A 89 8.58 5.43 -6.58
N PRO A 90 9.83 5.91 -6.42
CA PRO A 90 11.00 5.15 -6.84
C PRO A 90 11.03 3.77 -6.17
N PRO A 91 11.56 2.74 -6.83
CA PRO A 91 11.75 1.43 -6.21
C PRO A 91 12.73 1.53 -5.04
N GLU A 92 12.55 0.70 -4.01
CA GLU A 92 13.48 0.64 -2.87
C GLU A 92 14.85 0.05 -3.25
N CYS A 93 14.94 -0.63 -4.39
CA CYS A 93 16.18 -1.21 -4.87
C CYS A 93 17.14 -0.11 -5.31
N ARG A 94 18.40 -0.22 -4.89
CA ARG A 94 19.46 0.75 -5.25
C ARG A 94 19.99 0.59 -6.68
N ASP A 95 19.63 -0.51 -7.34
CA ASP A 95 20.00 -0.73 -8.75
C ASP A 95 19.12 0.16 -9.65
N PRO A 96 19.71 1.11 -10.40
CA PRO A 96 18.95 2.03 -11.23
C PRO A 96 18.25 1.33 -12.40
N ARG A 97 18.64 0.11 -12.78
CA ARG A 97 17.93 -0.68 -13.81
C ARG A 97 16.90 -1.63 -13.22
N CYS A 98 16.77 -1.68 -11.89
CA CYS A 98 15.75 -2.46 -11.23
C CYS A 98 14.39 -1.75 -11.23
N GLU A 99 13.36 -2.49 -11.57
CA GLU A 99 11.97 -2.08 -11.51
C GLU A 99 11.18 -3.17 -10.76
N ASP A 100 10.96 -2.93 -9.46
CA ASP A 100 10.27 -3.83 -8.51
C ASP A 100 10.74 -5.28 -8.52
N GLY A 101 12.05 -5.49 -8.55
CA GLY A 101 12.64 -6.82 -8.53
C GLY A 101 12.83 -7.46 -9.90
N TRP A 102 12.51 -6.77 -10.99
CA TRP A 102 12.92 -7.12 -12.36
C TRP A 102 13.97 -6.17 -12.89
N HIS A 103 14.81 -6.61 -13.82
CA HIS A 103 15.80 -5.76 -14.46
C HIS A 103 15.25 -5.28 -15.81
N LEU A 104 15.30 -3.98 -16.11
CA LEU A 104 14.64 -3.43 -17.31
C LEU A 104 15.25 -3.90 -18.63
N ASP A 105 16.58 -4.08 -18.68
CA ASP A 105 17.27 -4.53 -19.91
C ASP A 105 17.37 -6.05 -20.06
N ALA A 106 16.87 -6.80 -19.08
CA ALA A 106 17.19 -8.20 -19.01
C ALA A 106 16.01 -9.00 -18.48
N ASP A 107 15.70 -10.12 -19.14
CA ASP A 107 14.58 -10.98 -18.81
C ASP A 107 14.89 -11.87 -17.58
N HIS A 108 15.35 -11.25 -16.49
CA HIS A 108 15.61 -11.90 -15.23
C HIS A 108 15.30 -10.99 -14.04
N GLY A 109 15.00 -11.61 -12.89
CA GLY A 109 14.81 -10.90 -11.64
C GLY A 109 16.10 -10.25 -11.14
N CYS A 110 16.00 -9.03 -10.61
CA CYS A 110 17.13 -8.24 -10.11
C CYS A 110 17.91 -9.00 -9.01
N PRO A 111 19.25 -9.11 -9.14
CA PRO A 111 20.08 -9.85 -8.19
C PRO A 111 20.10 -9.21 -6.80
N LEU A 112 20.06 -7.86 -6.69
CA LEU A 112 20.02 -7.16 -5.40
C LEU A 112 18.70 -7.43 -4.66
N CYS A 113 17.57 -7.39 -5.36
CA CYS A 113 16.28 -7.74 -4.77
C CYS A 113 16.23 -9.20 -4.33
N ARG A 114 16.81 -10.11 -5.12
CA ARG A 114 16.92 -11.53 -4.76
C ARG A 114 17.76 -11.73 -3.50
N GLN A 115 18.92 -11.09 -3.43
CA GLN A 115 19.80 -11.18 -2.26
C GLN A 115 19.12 -10.63 -1.00
N ARG A 116 18.52 -9.43 -1.08
CA ARG A 116 17.79 -8.83 0.05
C ARG A 116 16.68 -9.75 0.56
N ARG A 117 15.98 -10.46 -0.33
CA ARG A 117 14.94 -11.43 0.05
C ARG A 117 15.54 -12.61 0.82
N ILE A 118 16.67 -13.14 0.36
CA ILE A 118 17.40 -14.22 1.04
C ILE A 118 17.86 -13.74 2.43
N ASP A 119 18.43 -12.55 2.51
CA ASP A 119 18.91 -11.99 3.79
C ASP A 119 17.77 -11.85 4.80
N ILE A 120 16.62 -11.31 4.38
CA ILE A 120 15.42 -11.19 5.24
C ILE A 120 14.93 -12.57 5.72
N GLN A 121 14.99 -13.60 4.88
CA GLN A 121 14.59 -14.95 5.24
C GLN A 121 15.60 -15.66 6.17
N LEU A 122 16.88 -15.31 6.05
CA LEU A 122 17.96 -15.88 6.86
C LEU A 122 18.12 -15.21 8.22
N VAL A 123 17.64 -13.98 8.40
CA VAL A 123 17.50 -13.40 9.74
C VAL A 123 16.51 -14.28 10.50
N PRO A 124 16.96 -15.07 11.50
CA PRO A 124 16.02 -15.78 12.34
C PRO A 124 15.10 -14.72 12.91
N ALA A 125 13.78 -14.93 12.88
CA ALA A 125 12.92 -14.17 13.75
C ALA A 125 13.49 -14.37 15.16
N VAL A 126 14.18 -13.35 15.70
CA VAL A 126 14.59 -13.31 17.10
C VAL A 126 13.30 -13.06 17.88
N ARG A 127 12.38 -14.02 17.79
CA ARG A 127 11.43 -14.24 18.85
C ARG A 127 12.30 -14.84 19.96
N PRO A 128 12.34 -14.21 21.15
CA PRO A 128 12.85 -14.94 22.29
C PRO A 128 12.13 -16.29 22.32
N PRO A 129 12.82 -17.40 22.64
CA PRO A 129 12.16 -18.67 22.77
C PRO A 129 10.95 -18.47 23.69
N ALA A 130 9.80 -19.03 23.33
CA ALA A 130 8.63 -18.98 24.18
C ALA A 130 8.94 -19.85 25.42
N THR A 131 9.66 -19.29 26.39
CA THR A 131 9.94 -19.97 27.65
C THR A 131 8.61 -20.20 28.35
N PRO A 132 8.51 -21.24 29.19
CA PRO A 132 7.33 -21.46 30.00
C PRO A 132 6.92 -20.21 30.79
N GLU A 133 7.89 -19.44 31.32
CA GLU A 133 7.57 -18.19 32.03
C GLU A 133 6.96 -17.13 31.11
N HIS A 134 7.48 -16.97 29.89
CA HIS A 134 6.92 -16.00 28.92
C HIS A 134 5.52 -16.41 28.46
N GLN A 135 5.26 -17.71 28.31
CA GLN A 135 3.92 -18.22 27.97
C GLN A 135 2.93 -17.99 29.11
N GLU A 136 3.36 -18.18 30.37
CA GLU A 136 2.55 -17.91 31.55
C GLU A 136 2.24 -16.42 31.73
N GLU A 137 3.24 -15.56 31.53
CA GLU A 137 3.08 -14.10 31.57
C GLU A 137 2.08 -13.62 30.51
N MET A 138 2.23 -14.07 29.25
CA MET A 138 1.30 -13.74 28.17
C MET A 138 -0.11 -14.29 28.44
N ALA A 139 -0.23 -15.51 28.97
CA ALA A 139 -1.51 -16.09 29.35
C ALA A 139 -2.17 -15.32 30.50
N HIS A 140 -1.38 -14.74 31.41
CA HIS A 140 -1.88 -13.89 32.48
C HIS A 140 -2.40 -12.55 31.93
N LEU A 141 -1.65 -11.91 31.03
CA LEU A 141 -2.07 -10.67 30.37
C LEU A 141 -3.38 -10.83 29.59
N VAL A 142 -3.50 -11.89 28.78
CA VAL A 142 -4.75 -12.18 28.04
C VAL A 142 -5.91 -12.43 29.01
N ARG A 143 -5.70 -13.19 30.09
CA ARG A 143 -6.72 -13.43 31.13
C ARG A 143 -7.14 -12.14 31.86
N GLN A 144 -6.23 -11.18 32.03
CA GLN A 144 -6.57 -9.86 32.59
C GLN A 144 -7.41 -9.05 31.60
N GLN A 145 -7.02 -8.99 30.33
CA GLN A 145 -7.77 -8.28 29.28
C GLN A 145 -9.20 -8.82 29.10
N ILE A 146 -9.39 -10.14 29.12
CA ILE A 146 -10.74 -10.73 29.04
C ILE A 146 -11.58 -10.33 30.26
N ARG A 147 -10.99 -10.28 31.45
CA ARG A 147 -11.70 -9.90 32.67
C ARG A 147 -12.12 -8.44 32.65
N THR A 148 -11.22 -7.52 32.28
CA THR A 148 -11.55 -6.09 32.17
C THR A 148 -12.60 -5.84 31.10
N ALA A 149 -12.50 -6.47 29.93
CA ALA A 149 -13.51 -6.35 28.87
C ALA A 149 -14.90 -6.85 29.32
N ARG A 150 -14.97 -7.92 30.12
CA ARG A 150 -16.25 -8.43 30.66
C ARG A 150 -16.82 -7.54 31.77
N SER A 151 -15.99 -6.92 32.60
CA SER A 151 -16.47 -5.99 33.64
C SER A 151 -16.98 -4.69 33.04
N THR A 152 -16.32 -4.15 32.01
CA THR A 152 -16.79 -2.94 31.33
C THR A 152 -18.11 -3.20 30.61
N ALA A 153 -18.27 -4.35 29.95
CA ALA A 153 -19.54 -4.73 29.31
C ALA A 153 -20.71 -4.87 30.31
N ARG A 154 -20.45 -5.32 31.55
CA ARG A 154 -21.47 -5.43 32.60
C ARG A 154 -21.92 -4.08 33.18
N HIS A 155 -21.10 -3.05 33.11
CA HIS A 155 -21.44 -1.71 33.62
C HIS A 155 -22.24 -0.85 32.64
N VAL A 156 -22.41 -1.27 31.38
CA VAL A 156 -23.09 -0.49 30.31
C VAL A 156 -24.58 -0.84 30.16
N HIS A 157 -25.18 -1.61 31.08
CA HIS A 157 -26.64 -1.82 31.08
C HIS A 157 -27.36 -0.91 32.09
N PRO A 158 -27.88 0.27 31.69
CA PRO A 158 -28.88 0.97 32.50
C PRO A 158 -30.20 0.20 32.43
N SER A 159 -30.68 -0.17 33.62
CA SER A 159 -31.99 -0.76 33.88
C SER A 159 -33.10 0.10 33.25
N ARG A 160 -33.75 -0.43 32.19
CA ARG A 160 -35.05 0.08 31.74
C ARG A 160 -36.11 -0.44 32.70
N ARG A 161 -36.44 0.39 33.70
CA ARG A 161 -37.51 0.17 34.66
C ARG A 161 -38.86 0.19 33.93
N SER A 162 -39.59 -0.90 34.11
CA SER A 162 -40.98 -1.13 33.76
C SER A 162 -41.94 -0.10 34.37
N THR A 163 -42.83 0.44 33.55
CA THR A 163 -44.13 0.95 34.00
C THR A 163 -45.20 0.26 33.17
N GLY A 164 -45.82 -0.76 33.77
CA GLY A 164 -47.19 -1.13 33.44
C GLY A 164 -48.15 -0.25 34.23
N ALA A 165 -49.26 0.13 33.62
CA ALA A 165 -50.49 0.49 34.29
C ALA A 165 -51.66 0.22 33.34
N ASP A 166 -52.52 -0.68 33.79
CA ASP A 166 -53.80 -1.08 33.21
C ASP A 166 -54.84 0.06 33.20
N GLY A 167 -55.84 -0.11 32.32
CA GLY A 167 -57.26 0.02 32.69
C GLY A 167 -57.92 1.39 32.53
N GLY A 168 -58.95 1.43 31.68
CA GLY A 168 -59.94 2.52 31.60
C GLY A 168 -60.55 2.66 30.23
#